data_AF-A0A966KVS1-F1
#
_entry.id   AF-A0A966KVS1-F1
#
_cell.length_a   1.000
_cell.length_b   1.000
_cell.length_c   1.000
_cell.angle_alpha   90.00
_cell.angle_beta   90.00
_cell.angle_gamma   90.00
#
_symmetry.space_group_name_H-M   'P 1'
#
loop_
_entity.id
_entity.type
_entity.pdbx_description
1 polymer ?
#
loop_
_entity_poly.entity_id
_entity_poly.type
_entity_poly.pdbx_seq_one_letter_code
_entity_poly.pdbx_strand_id
1 'polypeptide(L)'
;MRQDNQLLVITHLSQLATLLTGFGGLIIPLILWLTQKENVYNMDEQGKRIINFQLSLIVYAIICIPLILFLGLGILGFIVLGIISVVFPIVNAIKSSNGELPTYPLSINFIS
;
A
#
# COMPACT_ATOMS: atom_id res chain seq x y z
N MET A 1 -18.39 -15.63 2.74
CA MET A 1 -17.06 -15.25 2.27
C MET A 1 -16.23 -16.50 2.07
N ARG A 2 -15.46 -16.60 0.98
CA ARG A 2 -14.49 -17.68 0.72
C ARG A 2 -13.11 -17.34 1.29
N GLN A 3 -12.32 -18.34 1.62
CA GLN A 3 -10.89 -18.14 1.91
C GLN A 3 -10.11 -18.11 0.60
N ASP A 4 -9.30 -17.07 0.40
CA ASP A 4 -8.54 -16.85 -0.83
C ASP A 4 -7.25 -16.08 -0.54
N ASN A 5 -6.29 -16.78 0.09
CA ASN A 5 -5.02 -16.17 0.50
C ASN A 5 -4.19 -15.71 -0.70
N GLN A 6 -4.32 -16.38 -1.85
CA GLN A 6 -3.61 -15.99 -3.07
C GLN A 6 -4.07 -14.61 -3.54
N LEU A 7 -5.38 -14.34 -3.52
CA LEU A 7 -5.90 -13.04 -3.88
C LEU A 7 -5.49 -11.95 -2.90
N LEU A 8 -5.41 -12.24 -1.59
CA LEU A 8 -4.88 -11.30 -0.59
C LEU A 8 -3.40 -10.95 -0.88
N VAL A 9 -2.58 -11.98 -1.12
CA VAL A 9 -1.17 -11.83 -1.52
C VAL A 9 -1.03 -10.99 -2.79
N ILE A 10 -1.84 -11.28 -3.82
CA ILE A 10 -1.86 -10.52 -5.07
C ILE A 10 -2.26 -9.06 -4.81
N THR A 11 -3.22 -8.82 -3.93
CA THR A 11 -3.66 -7.45 -3.60
C THR A 11 -2.52 -6.66 -2.97
N HIS A 12 -1.75 -7.25 -2.04
CA HIS A 12 -0.52 -6.66 -1.51
C HIS A 12 0.52 -6.41 -2.60
N LEU A 13 0.87 -7.42 -3.40
CA LEU A 13 1.90 -7.29 -4.43
C LEU A 13 1.51 -6.34 -5.57
N SER A 14 0.21 -6.16 -5.83
CA SER A 14 -0.27 -5.23 -6.86
C SER A 14 0.11 -3.77 -6.59
N GLN A 15 0.43 -3.44 -5.33
CA GLN A 15 0.99 -2.14 -4.95
C GLN A 15 2.30 -1.82 -5.68
N LEU A 16 3.09 -2.85 -6.06
CA LEU A 16 4.35 -2.68 -6.79
C LEU A 16 4.14 -2.16 -8.22
N ALA A 17 2.91 -2.16 -8.74
CA ALA A 17 2.59 -1.57 -10.03
C ALA A 17 2.88 -0.05 -10.09
N THR A 18 3.00 0.62 -8.93
CA THR A 18 3.52 1.99 -8.84
C THR A 18 4.91 2.13 -9.48
N LEU A 19 5.76 1.11 -9.46
CA LEU A 19 7.08 1.16 -10.09
C LEU A 19 7.01 1.28 -11.62
N LEU A 20 5.95 0.77 -12.23
CA LEU A 20 5.77 0.77 -13.69
C LEU A 20 4.96 1.98 -14.18
N THR A 21 3.99 2.41 -13.38
CA THR A 21 2.96 3.37 -13.81
C THR A 21 2.95 4.65 -12.98
N GLY A 22 3.64 4.70 -11.85
CA GLY A 22 3.60 5.81 -10.88
C GLY A 22 2.36 5.85 -9.99
N PHE A 23 1.21 5.35 -10.46
CA PHE A 23 -0.07 5.42 -9.73
C PHE A 23 -0.80 4.08 -9.59
N GLY A 24 -0.37 3.04 -10.33
CA GLY A 24 -1.05 1.74 -10.37
C GLY A 24 -1.11 1.02 -9.02
N GLY A 25 -0.18 1.32 -8.10
CA GLY A 25 -0.20 0.74 -6.77
C GLY A 25 -1.29 1.24 -5.84
N LEU A 26 -2.03 2.30 -6.20
CA LEU A 26 -3.29 2.68 -5.53
C LEU A 26 -4.49 2.08 -6.28
N ILE A 27 -4.53 2.26 -7.61
CA ILE A 27 -5.70 1.92 -8.43
C ILE A 27 -5.98 0.42 -8.42
N ILE A 28 -4.96 -0.43 -8.60
CA ILE A 28 -5.17 -1.88 -8.69
C ILE A 28 -5.67 -2.46 -7.35
N PRO A 29 -5.04 -2.20 -6.19
CA PRO A 29 -5.60 -2.66 -4.92
C PRO A 29 -6.99 -2.10 -4.64
N LEU A 30 -7.29 -0.87 -5.05
CA LEU A 30 -8.61 -0.27 -4.84
C LEU A 30 -9.70 -1.04 -5.60
N ILE A 31 -9.44 -1.39 -6.86
CA ILE A 31 -10.37 -2.21 -7.64
C ILE A 31 -10.53 -3.60 -7.02
N LEU A 32 -9.42 -4.26 -6.64
CA LEU A 32 -9.44 -5.57 -6.01
C LEU A 32 -10.23 -5.55 -4.70
N TRP A 33 -9.97 -4.58 -3.83
CA TRP A 33 -10.69 -4.41 -2.58
C TRP A 33 -12.18 -4.15 -2.80
N LEU A 34 -12.55 -3.15 -3.61
CA LEU A 34 -13.96 -2.80 -3.82
C LEU A 34 -14.78 -3.93 -4.43
N THR A 35 -14.18 -4.76 -5.30
CA THR A 35 -14.88 -5.88 -5.95
C THR A 35 -14.91 -7.15 -5.11
N GLN A 36 -13.96 -7.34 -4.19
CA GLN A 36 -13.80 -8.61 -3.46
C GLN A 36 -14.07 -8.54 -1.96
N LYS A 37 -14.23 -7.33 -1.37
CA LYS A 37 -14.42 -7.13 0.08
C LYS A 37 -15.57 -7.92 0.71
N GLU A 38 -16.66 -8.15 -0.02
CA GLU A 38 -17.82 -8.93 0.46
C GLU A 38 -17.68 -10.44 0.18
N ASN A 39 -16.76 -10.82 -0.71
CA ASN A 39 -16.61 -12.17 -1.21
C ASN A 39 -15.49 -12.94 -0.50
N VAL A 40 -14.42 -12.26 -0.06
CA VAL A 40 -13.19 -12.89 0.43
C VAL A 40 -12.94 -12.54 1.89
N TYR A 41 -12.67 -13.57 2.70
CA TYR A 41 -12.36 -13.39 4.11
C TYR A 41 -11.10 -12.54 4.28
N ASN A 42 -11.10 -11.61 5.25
CA ASN A 42 -10.06 -10.61 5.50
C ASN A 42 -9.78 -9.58 4.40
N MET A 43 -10.45 -9.66 3.23
CA MET A 43 -10.22 -8.70 2.14
C MET A 43 -10.58 -7.27 2.53
N ASP A 44 -11.66 -7.07 3.29
CA ASP A 44 -12.06 -5.72 3.69
C ASP A 44 -11.01 -5.06 4.61
N GLU A 45 -10.57 -5.79 5.63
CA GLU A 45 -9.58 -5.29 6.59
C GLU A 45 -8.22 -5.02 5.93
N GLN A 46 -7.71 -5.97 5.14
CA GLN A 46 -6.42 -5.81 4.48
C GLN A 46 -6.48 -4.74 3.38
N GLY A 47 -7.57 -4.70 2.61
CA GLY A 47 -7.79 -3.70 1.57
C GLY A 47 -7.79 -2.28 2.13
N LYS A 48 -8.54 -2.01 3.22
CA LYS A 48 -8.51 -0.71 3.89
C LYS A 48 -7.11 -0.29 4.32
N ARG A 49 -6.34 -1.22 4.91
CA ARG A 49 -4.94 -0.96 5.33
C ARG A 49 -4.04 -0.63 4.14
N ILE A 50 -4.18 -1.34 3.02
CA ILE A 50 -3.45 -1.07 1.78
C ILE A 50 -3.79 0.32 1.24
N ILE A 51 -5.08 0.67 1.16
CA ILE A 51 -5.51 1.98 0.65
C ILE A 51 -5.05 3.11 1.55
N ASN A 52 -5.17 2.97 2.87
CA ASN A 52 -4.66 3.93 3.84
C ASN A 52 -3.16 4.17 3.66
N PHE A 53 -2.38 3.11 3.49
CA PHE A 53 -0.94 3.23 3.23
C PHE A 53 -0.64 3.94 1.91
N GLN A 54 -1.33 3.60 0.81
CA GLN A 54 -1.11 4.25 -0.48
C GLN A 54 -1.44 5.73 -0.46
N LEU A 55 -2.56 6.11 0.16
CA LEU A 55 -2.91 7.52 0.36
C LEU A 55 -1.88 8.24 1.23
N SER A 56 -1.34 7.56 2.25
CA SER A 56 -0.27 8.12 3.10
C SER A 56 1.00 8.38 2.29
N LEU A 57 1.42 7.44 1.45
CA LEU A 57 2.57 7.62 0.56
C LEU A 57 2.39 8.82 -0.37
N ILE A 58 1.19 9.02 -0.92
CA ILE A 58 0.88 10.17 -1.77
C ILE A 58 0.98 11.47 -0.97
N VAL A 59 0.41 11.52 0.24
CA VAL A 59 0.53 12.70 1.12
C VAL A 59 1.99 13.01 1.43
N TYR A 60 2.78 12.01 1.80
CA TYR A 60 4.20 12.20 2.09
C TYR A 60 4.99 12.63 0.84
N ALA A 61 4.67 12.08 -0.33
CA ALA A 61 5.28 12.50 -1.59
C ALA A 61 4.99 13.98 -1.90
N ILE A 62 3.75 14.44 -1.69
CA ILE A 62 3.37 15.84 -1.87
C ILE A 62 4.15 16.75 -0.91
N ILE A 63 4.32 16.34 0.36
CA ILE A 63 5.12 17.08 1.35
C ILE A 63 6.60 17.14 0.96
N CYS A 64 7.14 16.09 0.33
CA CYS A 64 8.54 16.07 -0.12
C CYS A 64 8.83 17.09 -1.23
N ILE A 65 7.84 17.48 -2.05
CA ILE A 65 8.02 18.44 -3.15
C ILE A 65 8.55 19.80 -2.66
N PRO A 66 7.88 20.54 -1.75
CA PRO A 66 8.42 21.81 -1.24
C PRO A 66 9.68 21.61 -0.40
N LEU A 67 9.86 20.46 0.25
CA LEU A 67 11.07 20.14 1.03
C LEU A 67 12.33 19.99 0.17
N ILE A 68 12.21 19.83 -1.15
CA ILE A 68 13.38 19.87 -2.04
C ILE A 68 14.10 21.22 -1.93
N LEU A 69 13.35 22.32 -1.75
CA LEU A 69 13.91 23.67 -1.63
C LEU A 69 14.71 23.87 -0.34
N PHE A 70 14.51 23.00 0.66
CA PHE A 70 15.24 23.00 1.92
C PHE A 70 16.47 22.09 1.81
N LEU A 71 17.49 22.54 1.07
CA LEU A 71 18.78 21.85 0.92
C LEU A 71 18.64 20.40 0.37
N GLY A 72 17.63 20.14 -0.46
CA GLY A 72 17.41 18.81 -1.02
C GLY A 72 16.85 17.77 -0.05
N LEU A 73 16.37 18.16 1.14
CA LEU A 73 15.76 17.23 2.12
C LEU A 73 14.62 16.40 1.51
N GLY A 74 13.84 17.00 0.61
CA GLY A 74 12.78 16.29 -0.12
C GLY A 74 13.28 15.09 -0.93
N ILE A 75 14.52 15.14 -1.47
CA ILE A 75 15.13 14.04 -2.22
C ILE A 75 15.38 12.85 -1.29
N LEU A 76 15.89 13.08 -0.08
CA LEU A 76 16.05 12.04 0.93
C LEU A 76 14.70 11.43 1.31
N GLY A 77 13.67 12.26 1.44
CA GLY A 77 12.28 11.82 1.63
C GLY A 77 11.81 10.88 0.53
N PHE A 78 11.99 11.23 -0.74
CA PHE A 78 11.62 10.37 -1.86
C PHE A 78 12.37 9.03 -1.89
N ILE A 79 13.66 9.00 -1.51
CA ILE A 79 14.41 7.76 -1.41
C ILE A 79 13.80 6.84 -0.34
N VAL A 80 13.50 7.38 0.84
CA VAL A 80 12.86 6.62 1.93
C VAL A 80 11.48 6.13 1.49
N LEU A 81 10.66 6.99 0.88
CA LEU A 81 9.34 6.63 0.36
C LEU A 81 9.42 5.51 -0.69
N GLY A 82 10.39 5.59 -1.60
CA GLY A 82 10.66 4.55 -2.59
C GLY A 82 10.93 3.20 -1.93
N ILE A 83 11.82 3.16 -0.94
CA ILE A 83 12.16 1.92 -0.22
C ILE A 83 10.94 1.35 0.49
N ILE A 84 10.21 2.15 1.29
CA ILE A 84 9.06 1.63 2.05
C ILE A 84 7.91 1.20 1.13
N SER A 85 7.74 1.86 -0.01
CA SER A 85 6.70 1.52 -0.99
C SER A 85 6.93 0.17 -1.67
N VAL A 86 8.15 -0.36 -1.61
CA VAL A 86 8.50 -1.69 -2.13
C VAL A 86 8.55 -2.73 -1.01
N VAL A 87 9.21 -2.39 0.10
CA VAL A 87 9.43 -3.34 1.21
C VAL A 87 8.12 -3.75 1.87
N PHE A 88 7.23 -2.80 2.21
CA PHE A 88 6.01 -3.15 2.94
C PHE A 88 5.02 -4.01 2.17
N PRO A 89 4.74 -3.77 0.87
CA PRO A 89 3.94 -4.69 0.07
C PRO A 89 4.47 -6.12 0.07
N ILE A 90 5.78 -6.31 -0.07
CA ILE A 90 6.41 -7.65 -0.09
C ILE A 90 6.28 -8.33 1.27
N VAL A 91 6.66 -7.64 2.35
CA VAL A 91 6.58 -8.19 3.71
C VAL A 91 5.14 -8.53 4.09
N ASN A 92 4.18 -7.66 3.77
CA ASN A 92 2.78 -7.88 4.08
C ASN A 92 2.13 -8.94 3.20
N ALA A 93 2.59 -9.12 1.95
CA ALA A 93 2.21 -10.26 1.13
C ALA A 93 2.63 -11.58 1.78
N ILE A 94 3.88 -11.69 2.26
CA ILE A 94 4.37 -12.88 2.96
C ILE A 94 3.54 -13.14 4.24
N LYS A 95 3.31 -12.10 5.06
CA LYS A 95 2.48 -12.21 6.27
C LYS A 95 1.06 -12.69 5.94
N SER A 96 0.43 -12.10 4.93
CA SER A 96 -0.91 -12.52 4.52
C SER A 96 -0.94 -13.96 4.00
N SER A 97 0.13 -14.43 3.36
CA SER A 97 0.24 -15.85 2.97
C SER A 97 0.28 -16.78 4.18
N ASN A 98 0.85 -16.34 5.30
CA ASN A 98 0.91 -17.09 6.56
C ASN A 98 -0.38 -16.93 7.41
N GLY A 99 -1.38 -16.18 6.94
CA GLY A 99 -2.60 -15.89 7.69
C GLY A 99 -2.42 -14.84 8.80
N GLU A 100 -1.31 -14.11 8.79
CA GLU A 100 -1.05 -13.03 9.73
C GLU A 100 -1.68 -11.71 9.26
N LEU A 101 -2.02 -10.83 10.21
CA LEU A 101 -2.55 -9.51 9.90
C LEU A 101 -1.43 -8.59 9.37
N PRO A 102 -1.58 -8.00 8.17
CA PRO A 102 -0.58 -7.13 7.59
C PRO A 102 -0.52 -5.79 8.33
N THR A 103 0.67 -5.22 8.43
CA THR A 103 0.93 -3.97 9.16
C THR A 103 1.62 -2.97 8.26
N TYR A 104 1.02 -1.78 8.10
CA TYR A 104 1.63 -0.65 7.40
C TYR A 104 1.98 0.43 8.42
N PRO A 105 3.20 0.41 8.99
CA PRO A 105 3.62 1.50 9.85
C PRO A 105 3.65 2.79 9.03
N LEU A 106 3.40 3.93 9.70
CA LEU A 106 3.28 5.25 9.06
C LEU A 106 2.03 5.42 8.17
N SER A 107 1.08 4.47 8.14
CA SER A 107 -0.20 4.69 7.48
C SER A 107 -1.12 5.57 8.33
N ILE A 108 -1.67 6.62 7.71
CA ILE A 108 -2.75 7.44 8.25
C ILE A 108 -4.07 6.74 7.93
N ASN A 109 -4.97 6.66 8.91
CA ASN A 109 -6.29 6.03 8.73
C ASN A 109 -7.27 7.00 8.06
N PHE A 110 -7.41 6.91 6.74
CA PHE A 110 -8.44 7.65 5.99
C PHE A 110 -9.77 6.89 5.98
N ILE A 111 -9.70 5.56 5.98
CA ILE A 111 -10.84 4.65 5.96
C ILE A 111 -10.70 3.71 7.16
N SER A 112 -11.78 3.58 7.95
CA SER A 112 -11.87 2.68 9.13
C SER A 112 -12.78 1.49 8.85
#